data_AF-A0A180G4S7-F1
#
_entry.id   AF-A0A180G4S7-F1
#
_cell.length_a   1.000
_cell.length_b   1.000
_cell.length_c   1.000
_cell.angle_alpha   90.00
_cell.angle_beta   90.00
_cell.angle_gamma   90.00
#
_symmetry.space_group_name_H-M   'P 1'
#
loop_
_entity.id
_entity.type
_entity.pdbx_description
1 polymer ?
#
loop_
_entity_poly.entity_id
_entity_poly.type
_entity_poly.pdbx_seq_one_letter_code
_entity_poly.pdbx_strand_id
1 'polypeptide(L)'
;MELADYDRMKKTKTTKEQYRRWRNRVRNNRCTMVDKLFKDNISLANIIENKECGSDLEDGDGDVAPASRIPDWRSLDLTNILHSLDKMFIAQGQHHRTIAANETLYARSHRNFKITKGLKGVPRGLPLDCYSPMFWKGLSSFEQETISKTPAIGLNVIAQNLKQKCTPQAALGPSGTGRAASSSTGLGGLDARGGTTPGGQSDDPTGGGSMHVDA
;
A
#
# COMPACT_ATOMS: atom_id res chain seq x y z
N MET A 1 -41.51 -14.83 -0.05
CA MET A 1 -40.33 -13.93 0.08
C MET A 1 -40.58 -12.78 -0.86
N GLU A 2 -40.66 -11.55 -0.34
CA GLU A 2 -40.84 -10.35 -1.17
C GLU A 2 -39.66 -10.18 -2.15
N LEU A 3 -39.91 -9.65 -3.35
CA LEU A 3 -38.89 -9.37 -4.36
C LEU A 3 -37.73 -8.52 -3.79
N ALA A 4 -38.05 -7.55 -2.94
CA ALA A 4 -37.06 -6.71 -2.26
C ALA A 4 -36.11 -7.49 -1.33
N ASP A 5 -36.63 -8.48 -0.60
CA ASP A 5 -35.82 -9.34 0.27
C ASP A 5 -34.87 -10.24 -0.55
N TYR A 6 -35.35 -10.75 -1.68
CA TYR A 6 -34.55 -11.56 -2.59
C TYR A 6 -33.38 -10.75 -3.18
N ASP A 7 -33.65 -9.54 -3.66
CA ASP A 7 -32.62 -8.67 -4.25
C ASP A 7 -31.59 -8.23 -3.21
N ARG A 8 -32.01 -7.89 -2.00
CA ARG A 8 -31.10 -7.57 -0.88
C ARG A 8 -30.21 -8.76 -0.52
N MET A 9 -30.77 -9.97 -0.47
CA MET A 9 -30.00 -11.19 -0.20
C MET A 9 -28.98 -11.45 -1.31
N LYS A 10 -29.38 -11.28 -2.58
CA LYS A 10 -28.50 -11.45 -3.74
C LYS A 10 -27.35 -10.45 -3.71
N LYS A 11 -27.64 -9.15 -3.48
CA LYS A 11 -26.62 -8.10 -3.35
C LYS A 11 -25.61 -8.44 -2.25
N THR A 12 -26.10 -8.83 -1.07
CA THR A 12 -25.26 -9.19 0.07
C THR A 12 -24.33 -10.38 -0.23
N LYS A 13 -24.83 -11.42 -0.90
CA LYS A 13 -24.02 -12.59 -1.30
C LYS A 13 -22.93 -12.19 -2.29
N THR A 14 -23.27 -11.39 -3.30
CA THR A 14 -22.31 -10.90 -4.31
C THR A 14 -21.22 -10.05 -3.67
N THR A 15 -21.59 -9.13 -2.77
CA THR A 15 -20.63 -8.27 -2.04
C THR A 15 -19.66 -9.10 -1.20
N LYS A 16 -20.16 -10.08 -0.43
CA LYS A 16 -19.30 -10.99 0.36
C LYS A 16 -18.33 -11.77 -0.51
N GLU A 17 -18.78 -12.25 -1.66
CA GLU A 17 -17.95 -12.97 -2.61
C GLU A 17 -16.83 -12.07 -3.17
N GLN A 18 -17.16 -10.83 -3.51
CA GLN A 18 -16.19 -9.84 -3.97
C GLN A 18 -15.11 -9.58 -2.92
N TYR A 19 -15.49 -9.37 -1.65
CA TYR A 19 -14.54 -9.11 -0.57
C TYR A 19 -13.64 -10.32 -0.28
N ARG A 20 -14.19 -11.53 -0.38
CA ARG A 20 -13.40 -12.77 -0.32
C ARG A 20 -12.35 -12.83 -1.43
N ARG A 21 -12.72 -12.48 -2.66
CA ARG A 21 -11.79 -12.42 -3.80
C ARG A 21 -10.70 -11.37 -3.57
N TRP A 22 -11.04 -10.21 -3.03
CA TRP A 22 -10.09 -9.16 -2.71
C TRP A 22 -9.08 -9.60 -1.64
N ARG A 23 -9.54 -10.21 -0.54
CA ARG A 23 -8.65 -10.80 0.48
C ARG A 23 -7.68 -11.82 -0.11
N ASN A 24 -8.21 -12.74 -0.91
CA ASN A 24 -7.38 -13.76 -1.57
C ASN A 24 -6.36 -13.12 -2.50
N ARG A 25 -6.75 -12.07 -3.23
CA ARG A 25 -5.84 -11.34 -4.12
C ARG A 25 -4.70 -10.69 -3.36
N VAL A 26 -4.98 -9.97 -2.27
CA VAL A 26 -3.94 -9.36 -1.41
C VAL A 26 -2.99 -10.42 -0.86
N ARG A 27 -3.53 -11.52 -0.32
CA ARG A 27 -2.71 -12.64 0.18
C ARG A 27 -1.83 -13.22 -0.93
N ASN A 28 -2.39 -13.55 -2.08
CA ASN A 28 -1.64 -14.16 -3.18
C ASN A 28 -0.55 -13.24 -3.72
N ASN A 29 -0.82 -11.93 -3.79
CA ASN A 29 0.17 -10.93 -4.16
C ASN A 29 1.34 -10.91 -3.17
N ARG A 30 1.06 -10.97 -1.87
CA ARG A 30 2.08 -11.04 -0.81
C ARG A 30 2.89 -12.34 -0.90
N CYS A 31 2.24 -13.50 -1.05
CA CYS A 31 2.91 -14.80 -1.28
C CYS A 31 3.85 -14.73 -2.49
N THR A 32 3.36 -14.21 -3.62
CA THR A 32 4.17 -14.02 -4.84
C THR A 32 5.42 -13.17 -4.58
N MET A 33 5.32 -12.13 -3.75
CA MET A 33 6.47 -11.31 -3.40
C MET A 33 7.45 -12.02 -2.47
N VAL A 34 6.95 -12.82 -1.52
CA VAL A 34 7.78 -13.67 -0.65
C VAL A 34 8.53 -14.70 -1.47
N ASP A 35 7.86 -15.42 -2.37
CA ASP A 35 8.48 -16.43 -3.25
C ASP A 35 9.58 -15.84 -4.12
N LYS A 36 9.44 -14.56 -4.53
CA LYS A 36 10.47 -13.86 -5.31
C LYS A 36 11.67 -13.42 -4.48
N LEU A 37 11.44 -12.92 -3.25
CA LEU A 37 12.44 -12.20 -2.46
C LEU A 37 13.08 -13.05 -1.36
N PHE A 38 12.40 -14.09 -0.89
CA PHE A 38 12.75 -14.87 0.29
C PHE A 38 12.54 -16.38 0.04
N LYS A 39 13.05 -16.89 -1.09
CA LYS A 39 12.89 -18.28 -1.54
C LYS A 39 13.16 -19.32 -0.45
N ASP A 40 14.17 -19.08 0.38
CA ASP A 40 14.60 -20.03 1.40
C ASP A 40 13.97 -19.76 2.79
N ASN A 41 13.19 -18.69 2.94
CA ASN A 41 12.54 -18.36 4.22
C ASN A 41 11.15 -18.98 4.32
N ILE A 42 11.13 -20.30 4.54
CA ILE A 42 9.91 -21.10 4.69
C ILE A 42 9.03 -20.57 5.84
N SER A 43 9.66 -20.12 6.93
CA SER A 43 8.94 -19.57 8.08
C SER A 43 8.15 -18.31 7.72
N LEU A 44 8.74 -17.41 6.95
CA LEU A 44 8.04 -16.21 6.46
C LEU A 44 6.91 -16.58 5.50
N ALA A 45 7.13 -17.51 4.57
CA ALA A 45 6.08 -18.01 3.67
C ALA A 45 4.87 -18.55 4.45
N ASN A 46 5.12 -19.40 5.45
CA ASN A 46 4.07 -19.95 6.32
C ASN A 46 3.27 -18.87 7.06
N ILE A 47 3.92 -17.78 7.53
CA ILE A 47 3.23 -16.65 8.16
C ILE A 47 2.28 -15.98 7.16
N ILE A 48 2.75 -15.69 5.94
CA ILE A 48 1.97 -14.97 4.92
C ILE A 48 0.82 -15.83 4.35
N GLU A 49 1.03 -17.14 4.27
CA GLU A 49 0.00 -18.10 3.90
C GLU A 49 -1.06 -18.29 4.98
N ASN A 50 -0.79 -17.93 6.23
CA ASN A 50 -1.81 -18.02 7.27
C ASN A 50 -3.00 -17.12 6.92
N LYS A 51 -4.21 -17.70 6.92
CA LYS A 51 -5.45 -16.99 6.54
C LYS A 51 -5.70 -15.73 7.39
N GLU A 52 -5.33 -15.76 8.67
CA GLU A 52 -5.51 -14.64 9.60
C GLU A 52 -4.42 -13.56 9.47
N CYS A 53 -3.37 -13.82 8.67
CA CYS A 53 -2.26 -12.90 8.41
C CYS A 53 -2.23 -12.37 6.97
N GLY A 54 -2.70 -13.17 6.02
CA GLY A 54 -2.50 -12.94 4.59
C GLY A 54 -3.18 -11.67 4.05
N SER A 55 -4.23 -11.18 4.70
CA SER A 55 -4.92 -9.95 4.29
C SER A 55 -5.51 -9.20 5.48
N ASP A 56 -5.44 -7.87 5.40
CA ASP A 56 -5.98 -6.96 6.42
C ASP A 56 -7.37 -6.43 6.09
N LEU A 57 -7.92 -6.81 4.93
CA LEU A 57 -9.25 -6.40 4.49
C LEU A 57 -10.35 -7.12 5.27
N GLU A 58 -11.12 -6.34 6.03
CA GLU A 58 -12.33 -6.76 6.72
C GLU A 58 -13.57 -6.38 5.90
N ASP A 59 -14.62 -7.19 5.99
CA ASP A 59 -15.90 -6.90 5.34
C ASP A 59 -16.48 -5.59 5.92
N GLY A 60 -16.98 -4.71 5.05
CA GLY A 60 -17.76 -3.54 5.46
C GLY A 60 -19.21 -3.92 5.81
N ASP A 61 -19.85 -3.12 6.66
CA ASP A 61 -21.26 -3.31 7.01
C ASP A 61 -22.18 -2.73 5.93
N GLY A 62 -23.10 -3.55 5.40
CA GLY A 62 -24.07 -3.09 4.40
C GLY A 62 -23.41 -2.59 3.10
N ASP A 63 -23.63 -1.31 2.79
CA ASP A 63 -23.07 -0.63 1.61
C ASP A 63 -21.74 0.09 1.90
N VAL A 64 -21.16 -0.09 3.09
CA VAL A 64 -19.85 0.46 3.44
C VAL A 64 -18.76 -0.34 2.74
N ALA A 65 -17.81 0.39 2.14
CA ALA A 65 -16.63 -0.21 1.51
C ALA A 65 -15.81 -1.04 2.52
N PRO A 66 -15.13 -2.11 2.09
CA PRO A 66 -14.28 -2.89 2.96
C PRO A 66 -13.14 -2.02 3.49
N ALA A 67 -12.73 -2.27 4.73
CA ALA A 67 -11.70 -1.48 5.41
C ALA A 67 -10.50 -2.36 5.74
N SER A 68 -9.30 -1.81 5.56
CA SER A 68 -8.08 -2.45 6.06
C SER A 68 -7.96 -2.20 7.56
N ARG A 69 -7.94 -3.26 8.37
CA ARG A 69 -7.77 -3.18 9.82
C ARG A 69 -6.55 -3.95 10.29
N ILE A 70 -5.70 -3.29 11.06
CA ILE A 70 -4.51 -3.91 11.65
C ILE A 70 -4.92 -4.45 13.03
N PRO A 71 -4.81 -5.77 13.28
CA PRO A 71 -5.14 -6.32 14.59
C PRO A 71 -4.07 -5.93 15.62
N ASP A 72 -4.52 -5.67 16.85
CA ASP A 72 -3.69 -5.31 18.01
C ASP A 72 -2.70 -6.41 18.43
N TRP A 73 -3.00 -7.68 18.13
CA TRP A 73 -2.09 -8.80 18.41
C TRP A 73 -0.83 -8.77 17.55
N ARG A 74 -0.86 -8.10 16.39
CA ARG A 74 0.22 -8.21 15.40
C ARG A 74 1.38 -7.28 15.72
N SER A 75 2.61 -7.79 15.59
CA SER A 75 3.80 -6.98 15.77
C SER A 75 3.93 -5.88 14.72
N LEU A 76 4.62 -4.81 15.10
CA LEU A 76 4.94 -3.70 14.20
C LEU A 76 5.82 -4.18 13.04
N ASP A 77 6.76 -5.09 13.30
CA ASP A 77 7.67 -5.64 12.29
C ASP A 77 6.91 -6.45 11.23
N LEU A 78 6.01 -7.35 11.65
CA LEU A 78 5.16 -8.08 10.73
C LEU A 78 4.29 -7.12 9.90
N THR A 79 3.72 -6.10 10.53
CA THR A 79 2.95 -5.06 9.83
C THR A 79 3.78 -4.33 8.78
N ASN A 80 5.03 -3.98 9.09
CA ASN A 80 5.94 -3.31 8.16
C ASN A 80 6.37 -4.21 7.00
N ILE A 81 6.58 -5.50 7.25
CA ILE A 81 6.86 -6.50 6.21
C ILE A 81 5.68 -6.57 5.24
N LEU A 82 4.46 -6.81 5.74
CA LEU A 82 3.24 -6.90 4.93
C LEU A 82 3.04 -5.66 4.06
N HIS A 83 3.21 -4.47 4.65
CA HIS A 83 3.11 -3.21 3.92
C HIS A 83 4.20 -3.04 2.85
N SER A 84 5.41 -3.52 3.11
CA SER A 84 6.51 -3.45 2.14
C SER A 84 6.24 -4.38 0.96
N LEU A 85 5.74 -5.60 1.21
CA LEU A 85 5.33 -6.52 0.16
C LEU A 85 4.21 -5.91 -0.70
N ASP A 86 3.21 -5.27 -0.08
CA ASP A 86 2.15 -4.57 -0.81
C ASP A 86 2.71 -3.48 -1.72
N LYS A 87 3.61 -2.62 -1.20
CA LYS A 87 4.25 -1.55 -1.97
C LYS A 87 5.06 -2.09 -3.16
N MET A 88 5.86 -3.13 -2.94
CA MET A 88 6.65 -3.75 -3.99
C MET A 88 5.78 -4.37 -5.07
N PHE A 89 4.67 -5.01 -4.69
CA PHE A 89 3.71 -5.55 -5.65
C PHE A 89 3.04 -4.44 -6.48
N ILE A 90 2.58 -3.36 -5.81
CA ILE A 90 1.94 -2.22 -6.50
C ILE A 90 2.91 -1.59 -7.50
N ALA A 91 4.19 -1.43 -7.13
CA ALA A 91 5.23 -0.87 -8.00
C ALA A 91 5.53 -1.72 -9.25
N GLN A 92 5.21 -3.02 -9.26
CA GLN A 92 5.33 -3.87 -10.46
C GLN A 92 4.19 -3.64 -11.48
N GLY A 93 3.13 -2.91 -11.11
CA GLY A 93 2.00 -2.64 -11.99
C GLY A 93 2.36 -1.64 -13.08
N GLN A 94 2.54 -2.12 -14.32
CA GLN A 94 2.84 -1.25 -15.48
C GLN A 94 1.61 -0.84 -16.28
N HIS A 95 0.59 -1.71 -16.34
CA HIS A 95 -0.60 -1.48 -17.14
C HIS A 95 -1.62 -0.60 -16.40
N HIS A 96 -2.15 0.45 -17.06
CA HIS A 96 -3.07 1.42 -16.46
C HIS A 96 -4.27 0.79 -15.72
N ARG A 97 -4.89 -0.27 -16.27
CA ARG A 97 -5.98 -1.00 -15.59
C ARG A 97 -5.53 -1.69 -14.30
N THR A 98 -4.30 -2.20 -14.28
CA THR A 98 -3.72 -2.84 -13.09
C THR A 98 -3.41 -1.80 -12.03
N ILE A 99 -2.90 -0.63 -12.43
CA ILE A 99 -2.66 0.50 -11.53
C ILE A 99 -3.97 0.95 -10.88
N ALA A 100 -5.02 1.23 -11.66
CA ALA A 100 -6.33 1.63 -11.13
C ALA A 100 -6.97 0.54 -10.23
N ALA A 101 -6.82 -0.73 -10.59
CA ALA A 101 -7.28 -1.83 -9.75
C ALA A 101 -6.51 -1.92 -8.42
N ASN A 102 -5.19 -1.69 -8.45
CA ASN A 102 -4.36 -1.66 -7.25
C ASN A 102 -4.70 -0.45 -6.37
N GLU A 103 -4.92 0.72 -6.96
CA GLU A 103 -5.38 1.91 -6.23
C GLU A 103 -6.67 1.62 -5.48
N THR A 104 -7.63 0.94 -6.12
CA THR A 104 -8.89 0.54 -5.48
C THR A 104 -8.69 -0.52 -4.40
N LEU A 105 -7.92 -1.58 -4.69
CA LEU A 105 -7.72 -2.71 -3.78
C LEU A 105 -6.93 -2.35 -2.52
N TYR A 106 -5.94 -1.49 -2.68
CA TYR A 106 -5.07 -1.02 -1.61
C TYR A 106 -5.43 0.40 -1.14
N ALA A 107 -6.56 0.97 -1.60
CA ALA A 107 -7.10 2.22 -1.09
C ALA A 107 -7.31 2.06 0.41
N ARG A 108 -6.48 2.75 1.20
CA ARG A 108 -6.55 2.69 2.65
C ARG A 108 -7.57 3.72 3.13
N SER A 109 -8.85 3.39 3.07
CA SER A 109 -9.88 4.14 3.79
C SER A 109 -9.73 3.86 5.28
N HIS A 110 -8.97 4.73 5.96
CA HIS A 110 -8.74 4.74 7.41
C HIS A 110 -7.97 3.52 7.98
N ARG A 111 -6.74 3.76 8.47
CA ARG A 111 -6.02 2.77 9.29
C ARG A 111 -6.71 2.65 10.63
N ASN A 112 -7.65 1.72 10.73
CA ASN A 112 -8.32 1.41 11.99
C ASN A 112 -7.66 0.21 12.64
N PHE A 113 -7.34 0.31 13.93
CA PHE A 113 -6.91 -0.84 14.71
C PHE A 113 -8.11 -1.73 15.04
N LYS A 114 -7.93 -3.04 14.93
CA LYS A 114 -8.92 -4.02 15.38
C LYS A 114 -8.49 -4.53 16.75
N ILE A 115 -9.30 -4.24 17.76
CA ILE A 115 -9.11 -4.81 19.10
C ILE A 115 -9.58 -6.26 19.07
N THR A 116 -8.72 -7.17 19.50
CA THR A 116 -9.03 -8.60 19.54
C THR A 116 -9.71 -8.91 20.88
N LYS A 117 -10.85 -9.61 20.83
CA LYS A 117 -11.57 -10.07 22.03
C LYS A 117 -11.04 -11.43 22.45
N GLY A 118 -10.14 -11.44 23.44
CA GLY A 118 -9.46 -12.66 23.90
C GLY A 118 -8.64 -13.30 22.79
N LEU A 119 -8.64 -14.63 22.72
CA LEU A 119 -7.86 -15.38 21.72
C LEU A 119 -8.55 -15.54 20.34
N LYS A 120 -9.79 -15.06 20.19
CA LYS A 120 -10.57 -15.29 18.98
C LYS A 120 -10.01 -14.47 17.81
N GLY A 121 -9.59 -15.15 16.74
CA GLY A 121 -8.98 -14.50 15.56
C GLY A 121 -7.50 -14.19 15.73
N VAL A 122 -6.86 -14.70 16.80
CA VAL A 122 -5.41 -14.68 16.95
C VAL A 122 -4.85 -15.96 16.32
N PRO A 123 -4.04 -15.87 15.26
CA PRO A 123 -3.41 -17.04 14.68
C PRO A 123 -2.48 -17.72 15.70
N ARG A 124 -2.53 -19.06 15.74
CA ARG A 124 -1.71 -19.89 16.61
C ARG A 124 -0.50 -20.44 15.88
N GLY A 125 0.57 -20.74 16.62
CA GLY A 125 1.79 -21.36 16.13
C GLY A 125 2.68 -20.44 15.29
N LEU A 126 2.39 -19.13 15.22
CA LEU A 126 3.29 -18.19 14.55
C LEU A 126 4.55 -17.97 15.40
N PRO A 127 5.71 -17.62 14.80
CA PRO A 127 6.87 -17.17 15.54
C PRO A 127 6.55 -16.09 16.57
N LEU A 128 7.23 -16.12 17.72
CA LEU A 128 6.95 -15.20 18.83
C LEU A 128 7.04 -13.71 18.44
N ASP A 129 7.93 -13.37 17.52
CA ASP A 129 8.10 -12.00 17.00
C ASP A 129 7.00 -11.55 16.03
N CYS A 130 6.04 -12.42 15.67
CA CYS A 130 4.80 -12.04 15.00
C CYS A 130 3.80 -11.32 15.92
N TYR A 131 3.94 -11.48 17.23
CA TYR A 131 3.00 -10.92 18.20
C TYR A 131 3.51 -9.59 18.78
N SER A 132 2.59 -8.65 18.98
CA SER A 132 2.86 -7.37 19.63
C SER A 132 3.29 -7.59 21.08
N PRO A 133 4.38 -6.97 21.56
CA PRO A 133 4.80 -7.08 22.95
C PRO A 133 3.73 -6.62 23.95
N MET A 134 2.92 -5.62 23.58
CA MET A 134 1.84 -5.13 24.44
C MET A 134 0.71 -6.15 24.56
N PHE A 135 0.31 -6.75 23.44
CA PHE A 135 -0.68 -7.83 23.43
C PHE A 135 -0.16 -9.03 24.21
N TRP A 136 1.07 -9.47 23.95
CA TRP A 136 1.67 -10.66 24.56
C TRP A 136 1.77 -10.55 26.08
N LYS A 137 2.19 -9.39 26.60
CA LYS A 137 2.26 -9.12 28.05
C LYS A 137 0.89 -9.11 28.74
N GLY A 138 -0.18 -8.85 28.00
CA GLY A 138 -1.55 -8.86 28.52
C GLY A 138 -2.13 -10.27 28.70
N LEU A 139 -1.44 -11.31 28.25
CA LEU A 139 -1.88 -12.70 28.30
C LEU A 139 -1.33 -13.43 29.52
N SER A 140 -2.12 -14.36 30.07
CA SER A 140 -1.65 -15.34 31.04
C SER A 140 -0.63 -16.31 30.43
N SER A 141 0.18 -16.96 31.25
CA SER A 141 1.16 -17.96 30.78
C SER A 141 0.50 -19.11 30.00
N PHE A 142 -0.68 -19.55 30.44
CA PHE A 142 -1.46 -20.59 29.74
C PHE A 142 -1.90 -20.12 28.34
N GLU A 143 -2.34 -18.88 28.21
CA GLU A 143 -2.74 -18.31 26.91
C GLU A 143 -1.54 -18.14 25.98
N GLN A 144 -0.40 -17.65 26.50
CA GLN A 144 0.85 -17.54 25.72
C GLN A 144 1.26 -18.90 25.15
N GLU A 145 1.30 -19.94 26.00
CA GLU A 145 1.61 -21.30 25.57
C GLU A 145 0.60 -21.89 24.59
N THR A 146 -0.68 -21.53 24.71
CA THR A 146 -1.75 -21.96 23.81
C THR A 146 -1.63 -21.27 22.44
N ILE A 147 -1.20 -20.01 22.42
CA ILE A 147 -1.03 -19.26 21.19
C ILE A 147 0.22 -19.71 20.44
N SER A 148 1.38 -19.72 21.08
CA SER A 148 2.61 -20.12 20.38
C SER A 148 3.76 -20.53 21.31
N LYS A 149 4.55 -21.49 20.82
CA LYS A 149 5.87 -21.87 21.33
C LYS A 149 6.96 -21.75 20.26
N THR A 150 6.61 -21.22 19.09
CA THR A 150 7.48 -21.16 17.92
C THR A 150 8.54 -20.07 18.11
N PRO A 151 9.85 -20.39 18.04
CA PRO A 151 10.90 -19.40 18.21
C PRO A 151 10.78 -18.22 17.23
N ALA A 152 11.26 -17.06 17.65
CA ALA A 152 11.33 -15.87 16.80
C ALA A 152 12.24 -16.13 15.59
N ILE A 153 11.92 -15.50 14.46
CA ILE A 153 12.65 -15.68 13.19
C ILE A 153 13.41 -14.42 12.74
N GLY A 154 13.42 -13.37 13.56
CA GLY A 154 14.10 -12.12 13.26
C GLY A 154 13.31 -11.20 12.32
N LEU A 155 11.99 -11.08 12.53
CA LEU A 155 11.14 -10.21 11.71
C LEU A 155 11.63 -8.75 11.67
N ASN A 156 12.26 -8.26 12.74
CA ASN A 156 12.87 -6.93 12.78
C ASN A 156 13.94 -6.75 11.68
N VAL A 157 14.80 -7.74 11.47
CA VAL A 157 15.86 -7.71 10.45
C VAL A 157 15.23 -7.74 9.05
N ILE A 158 14.23 -8.62 8.85
CA ILE A 158 13.50 -8.73 7.58
C ILE A 158 12.79 -7.41 7.26
N ALA A 159 12.12 -6.79 8.24
CA ALA A 159 11.43 -5.53 8.09
C ALA A 159 12.37 -4.38 7.71
N GLN A 160 13.55 -4.30 8.34
CA GLN A 160 14.57 -3.30 8.01
C GLN A 160 15.09 -3.46 6.59
N ASN A 161 15.41 -4.70 6.19
CA ASN A 161 15.89 -5.01 4.84
C ASN A 161 14.85 -4.64 3.76
N LEU A 162 13.57 -4.93 4.01
CA LEU A 162 12.49 -4.54 3.10
C LEU A 162 12.27 -3.03 3.06
N LYS A 163 12.34 -2.35 4.21
CA LYS A 163 12.20 -0.89 4.28
C LYS A 163 13.26 -0.18 3.43
N GLN A 164 14.51 -0.64 3.47
CA GLN A 164 15.59 -0.10 2.63
C GLN A 164 15.26 -0.24 1.13
N LYS A 165 14.75 -1.39 0.70
CA LYS A 165 14.35 -1.63 -0.70
C LYS A 165 13.12 -0.82 -1.14
N CYS A 166 12.21 -0.51 -0.22
CA CYS A 166 10.98 0.26 -0.48
C CYS A 166 11.14 1.78 -0.36
N THR A 167 12.28 2.26 0.15
CA THR A 167 12.52 3.70 0.27
C THR A 167 13.08 4.16 -1.08
N PRO A 168 12.51 5.21 -1.71
CA PRO A 168 13.13 5.81 -2.87
C PRO A 168 14.56 6.15 -2.49
N GLN A 169 15.53 5.69 -3.26
CA GLN A 169 16.91 6.12 -3.09
C GLN A 169 16.90 7.61 -3.40
N ALA A 170 16.72 8.44 -2.36
CA ALA A 170 17.03 9.85 -2.45
C ALA A 170 18.42 9.91 -3.05
N ALA A 171 18.56 10.65 -4.15
CA ALA A 171 19.80 10.79 -4.88
C ALA A 171 20.92 11.11 -3.90
N LEU A 172 21.65 10.07 -3.46
CA LEU A 172 23.00 10.21 -2.95
C LEU A 172 23.81 10.55 -4.19
N GLY A 173 23.75 11.84 -4.55
CA GLY A 173 24.77 12.42 -5.40
C GLY A 173 26.12 12.07 -4.79
N PRO A 174 27.12 11.71 -5.61
CA PRO A 174 28.44 11.40 -5.08
C PRO A 174 28.90 12.60 -4.26
N SER A 175 29.28 12.34 -3.01
CA SER A 175 30.05 13.30 -2.21
C SER A 175 31.40 13.48 -2.87
N GLY A 176 31.44 14.40 -3.84
CA GLY A 176 32.64 14.90 -4.49
C GLY A 176 33.12 16.14 -3.75
N THR A 177 34.25 15.99 -3.07
CA THR A 177 35.05 17.04 -2.46
C THR A 177 35.39 18.17 -3.44
N GLY A 178 35.00 19.40 -3.09
CA GLY A 178 35.69 20.68 -3.34
C GLY A 178 36.04 21.11 -4.78
N ARG A 179 35.48 22.25 -5.22
CA ARG A 179 36.31 23.37 -5.70
C ARG A 179 35.60 24.72 -5.56
N ALA A 180 36.41 25.70 -5.18
CA ALA A 180 36.05 27.00 -4.64
C ALA A 180 35.27 27.92 -5.59
N ALA A 181 34.54 28.84 -4.97
CA ALA A 181 34.01 30.06 -5.58
C ALA A 181 35.14 30.90 -6.20
N SER A 182 34.87 31.45 -7.38
CA SER A 182 35.64 32.57 -7.94
C SER A 182 34.67 33.61 -8.50
N SER A 183 34.57 34.72 -7.78
CA SER A 183 33.97 35.99 -8.20
C SER A 183 34.90 36.77 -9.14
N SER A 184 34.37 37.37 -10.20
CA SER A 184 34.73 38.71 -10.71
C SER A 184 33.79 39.05 -11.88
N THR A 185 32.86 40.00 -11.71
CA THR A 185 32.94 41.46 -11.96
C THR A 185 32.99 41.84 -13.45
N GLY A 186 31.99 42.61 -13.90
CA GLY A 186 31.99 43.29 -15.20
C GLY A 186 30.71 44.09 -15.44
N LEU A 187 30.63 45.29 -14.86
CA LEU A 187 29.63 46.32 -15.15
C LEU A 187 29.98 47.10 -16.44
N GLY A 188 28.94 47.55 -17.15
CA GLY A 188 28.96 48.60 -18.18
C GLY A 188 27.96 48.25 -19.29
N GLY A 189 26.92 49.01 -19.62
CA GLY A 189 26.57 50.40 -19.32
C GLY A 189 26.03 51.03 -20.61
N LEU A 190 24.72 51.27 -20.64
CA LEU A 190 23.96 52.28 -21.39
C LEU A 190 24.08 52.36 -22.94
N ASP A 191 22.93 52.21 -23.62
CA ASP A 191 22.44 53.26 -24.51
C ASP A 191 20.91 53.19 -24.67
N ALA A 192 20.28 54.37 -24.72
CA ALA A 192 18.84 54.60 -24.73
C ALA A 192 18.40 55.40 -25.97
N ARG A 193 17.12 55.24 -26.34
CA ARG A 193 16.20 56.04 -27.23
C ARG A 193 15.67 55.16 -28.36
N GLY A 194 14.39 54.80 -28.42
CA GLY A 194 13.18 55.63 -28.60
C GLY A 194 12.59 55.27 -29.99
N GLY A 195 11.30 55.09 -30.28
CA GLY A 195 10.04 55.05 -29.56
C GLY A 195 8.94 54.57 -30.53
N THR A 196 7.66 54.72 -30.12
CA THR A 196 6.43 54.75 -30.96
C THR A 196 5.65 53.43 -31.17
N THR A 197 4.60 53.23 -30.36
CA THR A 197 3.31 52.53 -30.67
C THR A 197 2.44 53.43 -31.61
N PRO A 198 1.23 53.06 -32.16
CA PRO A 198 0.31 51.94 -31.87
C PRO A 198 -0.49 51.36 -33.09
N GLY A 199 -1.38 50.38 -32.82
CA GLY A 199 -2.59 50.07 -33.62
C GLY A 199 -2.72 48.57 -33.96
N GLY A 200 -3.84 47.88 -33.78
CA GLY A 200 -5.20 48.24 -33.39
C GLY A 200 -6.01 46.96 -33.09
N GLN A 201 -7.14 47.15 -32.39
CA GLN A 201 -8.15 46.14 -32.03
C GLN A 201 -8.92 45.63 -33.26
N SER A 202 -9.43 44.38 -33.21
CA SER A 202 -10.87 44.06 -33.28
C SER A 202 -11.15 42.54 -33.38
N ASP A 203 -11.97 42.05 -32.44
CA ASP A 203 -13.16 41.17 -32.55
C ASP A 203 -13.15 39.86 -33.40
N ASP A 204 -13.17 38.72 -32.69
CA ASP A 204 -14.17 37.61 -32.61
C ASP A 204 -15.07 37.20 -33.83
N PRO A 205 -15.87 36.12 -33.77
CA PRO A 205 -15.56 34.71 -34.09
C PRO A 205 -16.38 34.12 -35.26
N THR A 206 -15.92 33.04 -35.90
CA THR A 206 -16.74 32.11 -36.72
C THR A 206 -15.90 30.84 -36.93
N GLY A 207 -16.28 29.62 -36.57
CA GLY A 207 -17.48 28.88 -36.93
C GLY A 207 -17.08 27.77 -37.92
N GLY A 208 -17.42 26.51 -37.63
CA GLY A 208 -17.36 25.41 -38.61
C GLY A 208 -16.60 24.16 -38.13
N GLY A 209 -17.36 23.15 -37.71
CA GLY A 209 -16.83 21.81 -37.50
C GLY A 209 -16.56 21.05 -38.81
N SER A 210 -15.77 19.99 -38.73
CA SER A 210 -15.85 18.88 -39.67
C SER A 210 -15.31 17.61 -39.02
N MET A 211 -16.15 16.58 -38.98
CA MET A 211 -15.78 15.20 -38.68
C MET A 211 -15.18 14.58 -39.93
N HIS A 212 -14.02 13.95 -39.81
CA HIS A 212 -13.43 13.16 -40.89
C HIS A 212 -13.29 11.70 -40.43
N VAL A 213 -13.98 10.81 -41.13
CA VAL A 213 -13.83 9.36 -41.08
C VAL A 213 -13.32 8.92 -42.45
N ASP A 214 -12.16 8.28 -42.50
CA ASP A 214 -11.66 7.63 -43.71
C ASP A 214 -11.64 6.11 -43.51
N ALA A 215 -12.34 5.48 -44.46
CA ALA A 215 -12.23 4.14 -45.08
C ALA A 215 -11.81 2.93 -44.24
#